data_AF-R4SVG5-F1
#
_entry.id   AF-R4SVG5-F1
#
_cell.length_a   1.000
_cell.length_b   1.000
_cell.length_c   1.000
_cell.angle_alpha   90.00
_cell.angle_beta   90.00
_cell.angle_gamma   90.00
#
_symmetry.space_group_name_H-M   'P 1'
#
loop_
_entity.id
_entity.type
_entity.pdbx_description
1 polymer ?
#
loop_
_entity_poly.entity_id
_entity_poly.type
_entity_poly.pdbx_seq_one_letter_code
_entity_poly.pdbx_strand_id
1 'polypeptide(L)'
;MGKIEYLLVLAACVLVTLPLELAGARVYRQPKRLARALLPVAVVFLVWDAVAIAGEVWGYAPEFVTGIRAPFSLPLEEILFFVVIPICGVLTYEAVQLTLAAVQRREKQAVRR
;
A
#
# COMPACT_ATOMS: atom_id res chain seq x y z
N MET A 1 -20.21 11.59 -5.90
CA MET A 1 -19.20 10.74 -5.24
C MET A 1 -17.97 11.59 -5.00
N GLY A 2 -17.77 12.05 -3.77
CA GLY A 2 -16.85 13.14 -3.45
C GLY A 2 -15.46 12.66 -3.02
N LYS A 3 -14.42 13.40 -3.44
CA LYS A 3 -13.00 13.45 -3.02
C LYS A 3 -12.62 12.74 -1.70
N ILE A 4 -13.47 12.83 -0.69
CA ILE A 4 -13.31 12.23 0.64
C ILE A 4 -13.43 10.69 0.58
N GLU A 5 -14.23 10.14 -0.32
CA GLU A 5 -14.46 8.70 -0.47
C GLU A 5 -13.16 7.96 -0.79
N TYR A 6 -12.32 8.49 -1.69
CA TYR A 6 -11.04 7.87 -2.03
C TYR A 6 -10.09 7.85 -0.83
N LEU A 7 -10.00 8.97 -0.11
CA LEU A 7 -9.21 9.05 1.12
C LEU A 7 -9.76 8.15 2.23
N LEU A 8 -11.08 8.02 2.34
CA LEU A 8 -11.74 7.12 3.28
C LEU A 8 -11.45 5.66 2.94
N VAL A 9 -11.42 5.28 1.67
CA VAL A 9 -11.04 3.93 1.23
C VAL A 9 -9.60 3.65 1.62
N LEU A 10 -8.66 4.57 1.33
CA LEU A 10 -7.26 4.41 1.72
C LEU A 10 -7.11 4.32 3.26
N ALA A 11 -7.80 5.17 4.00
CA ALA A 11 -7.81 5.13 5.46
C ALA A 11 -8.40 3.81 5.99
N ALA A 12 -9.49 3.33 5.39
CA ALA A 12 -10.09 2.04 5.74
C ALA A 12 -9.13 0.88 5.45
N CYS A 13 -8.40 0.89 4.33
CA CYS A 13 -7.38 -0.11 4.03
C CYS A 13 -6.29 -0.15 5.10
N VAL A 14 -5.79 1.02 5.53
CA VAL A 14 -4.80 1.10 6.60
C VAL A 14 -5.40 0.62 7.92
N LEU A 15 -6.60 1.08 8.29
CA LEU A 15 -7.26 0.69 9.54
C LEU A 15 -7.53 -0.81 9.64
N VAL A 16 -7.92 -1.44 8.53
CA VAL A 16 -8.14 -2.89 8.46
C VAL A 16 -6.82 -3.66 8.56
N THR A 17 -5.73 -3.11 8.00
CA THR A 17 -4.42 -3.78 8.00
C THR A 17 -3.56 -3.49 9.23
N LEU A 18 -3.85 -2.43 9.98
CA LEU A 18 -3.13 -2.01 11.17
C LEU A 18 -3.06 -3.09 12.28
N PRO A 19 -4.15 -3.84 12.58
CA PRO A 19 -4.09 -4.91 13.58
C PRO A 19 -3.11 -6.03 13.23
N LEU A 20 -2.79 -6.23 11.95
CA LEU A 20 -1.82 -7.24 11.52
C LEU A 20 -0.38 -6.84 11.91
N GLU A 21 -0.08 -5.54 12.01
CA GLU A 21 1.19 -5.08 12.58
C GLU A 21 1.30 -5.49 14.06
N LEU A 22 0.20 -5.34 14.82
CA LEU A 22 0.13 -5.74 16.24
C LEU A 22 0.24 -7.26 16.42
N ALA A 23 -0.25 -8.03 15.44
CA ALA A 23 -0.13 -9.50 15.41
C ALA A 23 1.31 -10.00 15.13
N GLY A 24 2.23 -9.11 14.77
CA GLY A 24 3.66 -9.43 14.69
C GLY A 24 4.30 -9.26 13.31
N ALA A 25 3.62 -8.68 12.32
CA ALA A 25 4.17 -8.42 10.99
C ALA A 25 5.40 -7.49 11.01
N ARG A 26 5.50 -6.57 11.99
CA ARG A 26 6.66 -5.67 12.23
C ARG A 26 7.15 -4.92 10.97
N VAL A 27 6.25 -4.63 10.03
CA VAL A 27 6.52 -3.96 8.77
C VAL A 27 6.85 -2.48 9.03
N TYR A 28 6.05 -1.81 9.86
CA TYR A 28 6.28 -0.41 10.25
C TYR A 28 7.52 -0.24 11.13
N ARG A 29 7.96 -1.32 11.80
CA ARG A 29 9.23 -1.33 12.56
C ARG A 29 10.48 -1.37 11.69
N GLN A 30 10.36 -1.59 10.37
CA GLN A 30 11.50 -1.69 9.46
C GLN A 30 11.39 -0.69 8.29
N PRO A 31 11.32 0.62 8.56
CA PRO A 31 11.04 1.63 7.54
C PRO A 31 12.08 1.64 6.41
N LYS A 32 13.36 1.34 6.71
CA LYS A 32 14.42 1.25 5.70
C LYS A 32 14.27 0.08 4.72
N ARG A 33 13.65 -1.03 5.13
CA ARG A 33 13.40 -2.18 4.25
C ARG A 33 12.14 -1.95 3.43
N LEU A 34 11.09 -1.45 4.09
CA LEU A 34 9.86 -1.03 3.45
C LEU A 34 10.14 0.01 2.36
N ALA A 35 10.86 1.08 2.67
CA ALA A 35 11.23 2.10 1.70
C ALA A 35 12.04 1.53 0.52
N ARG A 36 12.96 0.59 0.75
CA ARG A 36 13.72 -0.05 -0.34
C ARG A 36 12.86 -0.95 -1.23
N ALA A 37 11.83 -1.58 -0.68
CA ALA A 37 10.89 -2.37 -1.47
C ALA A 37 9.90 -1.48 -2.25
N LEU A 38 9.45 -0.38 -1.64
CA LEU A 38 8.40 0.47 -2.19
C LEU A 38 8.91 1.55 -3.13
N LEU A 39 9.97 2.28 -2.75
CA LEU A 39 10.40 3.48 -3.48
C LEU A 39 10.78 3.21 -4.94
N PRO A 40 11.53 2.15 -5.30
CA PRO A 40 11.90 1.93 -6.71
C PRO A 40 10.65 1.72 -7.58
N VAL A 41 9.70 0.95 -7.07
CA VAL A 41 8.44 0.65 -7.77
C VAL A 41 7.57 1.91 -7.85
N ALA A 42 7.36 2.59 -6.73
CA ALA A 42 6.57 3.81 -6.67
C ALA A 42 7.14 4.89 -7.60
N VAL A 43 8.46 5.08 -7.66
CA VAL A 43 9.10 6.06 -8.55
C VAL A 43 8.87 5.71 -10.01
N VAL A 44 9.07 4.45 -10.42
CA VAL A 44 8.86 4.04 -11.82
C VAL A 44 7.42 4.27 -12.25
N PHE A 45 6.45 3.87 -11.42
CA PHE A 45 5.03 4.05 -11.75
C PHE A 45 4.58 5.51 -11.70
N LEU A 46 5.02 6.30 -10.72
CA LEU A 46 4.69 7.73 -10.66
C LEU A 46 5.28 8.51 -11.84
N VAL A 47 6.49 8.16 -12.28
CA VAL A 47 7.09 8.79 -13.48
C VAL A 47 6.32 8.40 -14.73
N TRP A 48 5.99 7.12 -14.89
CA TRP A 48 5.17 6.67 -16.00
C TRP A 48 3.81 7.37 -16.03
N ASP A 49 3.19 7.51 -14.86
CA ASP A 49 1.90 8.15 -14.71
C ASP A 49 1.96 9.65 -15.09
N ALA A 50 2.96 10.37 -14.59
CA ALA A 50 3.22 11.75 -14.99
C ALA A 50 3.41 11.91 -16.51
N VAL A 51 4.12 10.98 -17.15
CA VAL A 51 4.32 10.99 -18.61
C VAL A 51 3.01 10.75 -19.35
N ALA A 52 2.19 9.81 -18.88
CA ALA A 52 0.91 9.49 -19.51
C ALA A 52 -0.10 10.65 -19.40
N ILE A 53 -0.10 11.36 -18.27
CA ILE A 53 -0.90 12.58 -18.07
C ILE A 53 -0.40 13.70 -18.97
N ALA A 54 0.92 13.91 -19.03
CA ALA A 54 1.53 14.95 -19.87
C ALA A 54 1.32 14.68 -21.36
N GLY A 55 1.23 13.41 -21.77
CA GLY A 55 0.92 13.00 -23.13
C GLY A 55 -0.57 13.01 -23.48
N GLU A 56 -1.44 13.51 -22.57
CA GLU A 56 -2.90 13.52 -22.72
C GLU A 56 -3.50 12.14 -23.04
N VAL A 57 -2.77 11.05 -22.74
CA VAL A 57 -3.22 9.67 -22.94
C VAL A 57 -4.41 9.38 -22.03
N TRP A 58 -4.36 9.94 -20.82
CA TRP A 58 -5.44 9.94 -19.86
C TRP A 58 -5.27 11.09 -18.86
N GLY A 59 -6.32 11.44 -18.13
CA GLY A 59 -6.28 12.52 -17.16
C GLY A 59 -7.31 12.36 -16.05
N TYR A 60 -7.12 13.12 -14.98
CA TYR A 60 -8.01 13.09 -13.81
C TYR A 60 -9.08 14.16 -13.92
N ALA A 61 -10.33 13.76 -13.79
CA ALA A 61 -11.45 14.69 -13.70
C ALA A 61 -11.33 15.50 -12.38
N PRO A 62 -11.15 16.84 -12.45
CA PRO A 62 -10.82 17.69 -11.29
C PRO A 62 -11.92 17.71 -10.21
N GLU A 63 -13.12 17.24 -10.55
CA GLU A 63 -14.25 17.05 -9.65
C GLU A 63 -14.04 15.93 -8.61
N PHE A 64 -13.22 14.92 -8.90
CA PHE A 64 -12.98 13.76 -8.02
C PHE A 64 -11.70 13.85 -7.19
N VAL A 65 -10.89 14.88 -7.40
CA VAL A 65 -9.58 15.03 -6.77
C VAL A 65 -9.54 16.25 -5.86
N THR A 66 -8.86 16.17 -4.71
CA THR A 66 -8.79 17.24 -3.69
C THR A 66 -8.28 18.57 -4.22
N GLY A 67 -7.66 18.57 -5.40
CA GLY A 67 -7.10 19.76 -6.04
C GLY A 67 -5.66 20.06 -5.60
N ILE A 68 -5.14 19.29 -4.63
CA ILE A 68 -3.73 19.31 -4.25
C ILE A 68 -2.97 18.51 -5.30
N ARG A 69 -2.19 19.23 -6.12
CA ARG A 69 -1.36 18.64 -7.17
C ARG A 69 0.11 18.74 -6.80
N ALA A 70 0.80 17.62 -6.85
CA ALA A 70 2.24 17.53 -6.81
C ALA A 70 2.85 18.00 -8.17
N PRO A 71 4.18 18.08 -8.31
CA PRO A 71 4.82 18.36 -9.58
C PRO A 71 4.28 17.43 -10.69
N PHE A 72 4.21 17.93 -11.93
CA PHE A 72 3.63 17.20 -13.08
C PHE A 72 2.12 16.93 -13.00
N SER A 73 1.37 17.79 -12.29
CA SER A 73 -0.09 17.73 -12.19
C SER A 73 -0.66 16.44 -11.56
N LEU A 74 0.20 15.63 -10.94
CA LEU A 74 -0.14 14.41 -10.23
C LEU A 74 -0.97 14.72 -8.98
N PRO A 75 -2.14 14.09 -8.78
CA PRO A 75 -2.89 14.27 -7.56
C PRO A 75 -2.24 13.60 -6.34
N LEU A 76 -2.47 14.18 -5.16
CA LEU A 76 -1.95 13.64 -3.89
C LEU A 76 -2.45 12.20 -3.63
N GLU A 77 -3.69 11.92 -4.03
CA GLU A 77 -4.36 10.65 -3.89
C GLU A 77 -3.62 9.51 -4.59
N GLU A 78 -3.01 9.79 -5.74
CA GLU A 78 -2.23 8.82 -6.51
C GLU A 78 -0.90 8.51 -5.80
N ILE A 79 -0.23 9.54 -5.30
CA ILE A 79 0.99 9.36 -4.49
C ILE A 79 0.66 8.53 -3.25
N LEU A 80 -0.45 8.81 -2.58
CA LEU A 80 -0.92 8.03 -1.44
C LEU A 80 -1.28 6.60 -1.85
N PHE A 81 -1.90 6.39 -3.01
CA PHE A 81 -2.22 5.05 -3.52
C PHE A 81 -0.96 4.21 -3.71
N PHE A 82 0.07 4.73 -4.39
CA PHE A 82 1.34 4.03 -4.63
C PHE A 82 2.16 3.78 -3.35
N VAL A 83 1.79 4.38 -2.23
CA VAL A 83 2.41 4.12 -0.92
C VAL A 83 1.53 3.19 -0.09
N VAL A 84 0.27 3.56 0.14
CA VAL A 84 -0.65 2.88 1.04
C VAL A 84 -0.98 1.47 0.56
N ILE A 85 -1.32 1.31 -0.72
CA ILE A 85 -1.75 0.00 -1.25
C ILE A 85 -0.62 -1.03 -1.18
N PRO A 86 0.61 -0.72 -1.62
CA PRO A 86 1.73 -1.64 -1.42
C PRO A 86 2.05 -1.95 0.04
N ILE A 87 1.92 -0.98 0.97
CA ILE A 87 2.08 -1.24 2.40
C ILE A 87 1.05 -2.25 2.90
N CYS A 88 -0.23 -2.07 2.54
CA CYS A 88 -1.30 -3.02 2.86
C CYS A 88 -1.00 -4.42 2.29
N GLY A 89 -0.46 -4.48 1.07
CA GLY A 89 -0.02 -5.73 0.45
C GLY A 89 1.08 -6.45 1.25
N VAL A 90 2.13 -5.72 1.67
CA VAL A 90 3.22 -6.28 2.47
C VAL A 90 2.74 -6.75 3.85
N LEU A 91 1.86 -5.98 4.52
CA LEU A 91 1.26 -6.37 5.80
C LEU A 91 0.46 -7.67 5.68
N THR A 92 -0.32 -7.80 4.61
CA THR A 92 -1.11 -9.01 4.35
C THR A 92 -0.21 -10.21 4.06
N TYR A 93 0.86 -10.02 3.27
CA TYR A 93 1.83 -11.07 2.97
C TYR A 93 2.52 -11.61 4.24
N GLU A 94 3.00 -10.71 5.11
CA GLU A 94 3.61 -11.10 6.39
C GLU A 94 2.63 -11.86 7.30
N ALA A 95 1.35 -11.47 7.30
CA ALA A 95 0.34 -12.18 8.08
C ALA A 95 0.07 -13.60 7.57
N VAL A 96 0.06 -13.80 6.25
CA VAL A 96 -0.01 -15.15 5.66
C VAL A 96 1.21 -15.98 6.10
N GLN A 97 2.41 -15.39 6.07
CA GLN A 97 3.63 -16.08 6.51
C GLN A 97 3.59 -16.47 8.00
N LEU A 98 3.12 -15.58 8.87
CA LEU A 98 2.95 -15.88 10.30
C LEU A 98 1.95 -17.02 10.53
N THR A 99 0.84 -17.02 9.78
CA THR A 99 -0.20 -18.05 9.85
C THR A 99 0.34 -19.41 9.39
N LEU A 100 1.04 -19.45 8.25
CA LEU A 100 1.67 -20.67 7.74
C LEU A 100 2.71 -21.23 8.71
N ALA A 101 3.55 -20.36 9.29
CA ALA A 101 4.53 -20.76 10.29
C ALA A 101 3.87 -21.34 11.55
N ALA A 102 2.72 -20.81 11.97
CA ALA A 102 1.97 -21.33 13.10
C ALA A 102 1.36 -22.72 12.81
N VAL A 103 0.81 -22.93 11.61
CA VAL A 103 0.26 -24.22 11.17
C VAL A 103 1.36 -25.30 11.13
N GLN A 104 2.49 -25.00 10.49
CA GLN A 104 3.62 -25.94 10.39
C GLN A 104 4.19 -26.33 11.77
N ARG A 105 4.21 -25.40 12.73
CA ARG A 105 4.64 -25.69 14.11
C ARG A 105 3.68 -26.65 14.82
N ARG A 106 2.37 -26.50 14.61
CA ARG A 106 1.35 -27.40 15.18
C ARG A 106 1.46 -28.81 14.61
N GLU A 107 1.65 -28.94 13.29
CA GLU A 107 1.85 -30.25 12.65
C GLU A 107 3.08 -30.99 13.19
N LYS A 108 4.23 -30.30 13.30
CA LYS A 108 5.46 -30.89 13.86
C LYS A 108 5.29 -31.36 15.31
N GLN A 109 4.48 -30.67 16.10
CA GLN A 109 4.20 -31.07 17.49
C GLN A 109 3.24 -32.27 17.57
N ALA A 110 2.28 -32.38 16.65
CA ALA A 110 1.36 -33.52 16.58
C ALA A 110 2.08 -34.81 16.15
N VAL A 111 3.03 -34.74 15.21
CA VAL A 111 3.83 -35.89 14.76
C VAL A 111 4.83 -36.37 15.83
N ARG A 112 5.22 -35.50 16.77
CA ARG A 112 6.19 -35.82 17.83
C ARG A 112 5.55 -36.42 19.10
N ARG A 113 4.22 -36.46 19.18
CA ARG A 113 3.46 -37.11 20.26
C ARG A 113 3.03 -38.50 19.83
#